data_AF-A0A921L0Q2-F1
#
_entry.id   AF-A0A921L0Q2-F1
#
_cell.length_a   1.000
_cell.length_b   1.000
_cell.length_c   1.000
_cell.angle_alpha   90.00
_cell.angle_beta   90.00
_cell.angle_gamma   90.00
#
_symmetry.space_group_name_H-M   'P 1'
#
loop_
_entity.id
_entity.type
_entity.pdbx_description
1 polymer ?
#
loop_
_entity_poly.entity_id
_entity_poly.type
_entity_poly.pdbx_seq_one_letter_code
_entity_poly.pdbx_strand_id
1 'polypeptide(L)'
;MFIVETKDIPLRTLLYVLLILIIFIVNIFVAKLSSTTTSEDLQALFSEHGSVSSAKVIMDRETGNSKCFGFVEMEDETEGFNAINALNETEFQGRKIVVKKARPREEGGDDRGQRFPRERRFNSNR
;
A
#
# COMPACT_ATOMS: atom_id res chain seq x y z
N MET A 1 0.28 -6.65 -37.40
CA MET A 1 -0.35 -6.00 -36.24
C MET A 1 -1.76 -6.57 -36.14
N PHE A 2 -1.94 -7.66 -35.40
CA PHE A 2 -3.23 -8.35 -35.32
C PHE A 2 -4.09 -7.66 -34.26
N ILE A 3 -5.08 -6.90 -34.71
CA ILE A 3 -6.15 -6.40 -33.86
C ILE A 3 -7.12 -7.56 -33.70
N VAL A 4 -7.01 -8.30 -32.61
CA VAL A 4 -7.96 -9.38 -32.29
C VAL A 4 -9.28 -8.72 -31.93
N GLU A 5 -10.34 -8.99 -32.69
CA GLU A 5 -11.66 -8.43 -32.44
C GLU A 5 -12.21 -9.05 -31.14
N THR A 6 -12.47 -8.20 -30.14
CA THR A 6 -12.77 -8.58 -28.74
C THR A 6 -14.11 -9.33 -28.57
N LYS A 7 -14.81 -9.66 -29.66
CA LYS A 7 -16.17 -10.19 -29.66
C LYS A 7 -16.24 -11.72 -29.60
N ASP A 8 -15.15 -12.43 -29.93
CA ASP A 8 -15.13 -13.91 -30.03
C ASP A 8 -14.42 -14.62 -28.86
N ILE A 9 -14.02 -13.88 -27.81
CA ILE A 9 -13.32 -14.46 -26.67
C ILE A 9 -14.36 -15.19 -25.78
N PRO A 10 -14.23 -16.51 -25.55
CA PRO A 10 -15.18 -17.24 -24.73
C PRO A 10 -15.15 -16.74 -23.27
N LEU A 11 -16.33 -16.60 -22.67
CA LEU A 11 -16.52 -16.06 -21.30
C LEU A 11 -15.67 -16.78 -20.23
N ARG A 12 -15.34 -18.06 -20.43
CA ARG A 12 -14.45 -18.81 -19.52
C ARG A 12 -13.01 -18.33 -19.60
N THR A 13 -12.52 -18.04 -20.80
CA THR A 13 -11.20 -17.46 -21.00
C THR A 13 -11.18 -16.03 -20.48
N LEU A 14 -12.25 -15.27 -20.68
CA LEU A 14 -12.36 -13.93 -20.12
C LEU A 14 -12.41 -13.97 -18.59
N LEU A 15 -13.14 -14.90 -17.98
CA LEU A 15 -13.13 -15.11 -16.53
C LEU A 15 -11.76 -15.54 -16.02
N TYR A 16 -11.03 -16.40 -16.74
CA TYR A 16 -9.69 -16.82 -16.34
C TYR A 16 -8.66 -15.69 -16.48
N VAL A 17 -8.74 -14.90 -17.54
CA VAL A 17 -7.90 -13.71 -17.77
C VAL A 17 -8.23 -12.61 -16.77
N LEU A 18 -9.51 -12.38 -16.49
CA LEU A 18 -9.96 -11.49 -15.43
C LEU A 18 -9.46 -12.01 -14.08
N LEU A 19 -9.68 -13.28 -13.76
CA LEU A 19 -9.27 -13.92 -12.50
C LEU A 19 -7.76 -13.92 -12.30
N ILE A 20 -6.98 -14.07 -13.37
CA ILE A 20 -5.52 -13.86 -13.39
C ILE A 20 -5.21 -12.38 -13.12
N LEU A 21 -5.79 -11.43 -13.86
CA LEU A 21 -5.51 -10.00 -13.68
C LEU A 21 -5.83 -9.48 -12.26
N ILE A 22 -6.86 -9.99 -11.58
CA ILE A 22 -7.16 -9.59 -10.18
C ILE A 22 -6.25 -10.23 -9.14
N ILE A 23 -5.63 -11.40 -9.38
CA ILE A 23 -4.75 -12.06 -8.39
C ILE A 23 -3.28 -11.63 -8.50
N PHE A 24 -2.85 -11.07 -9.64
CA PHE A 24 -1.45 -10.63 -9.83
C PHE A 24 -1.14 -9.25 -9.27
N ILE A 25 -2.15 -8.42 -9.01
CA ILE A 25 -1.95 -7.07 -8.46
C ILE A 25 -1.44 -7.16 -7.03
N VAL A 26 -0.31 -6.49 -6.76
CA VAL A 26 0.29 -6.43 -5.44
C VAL A 26 0.08 -5.06 -4.80
N ASN A 27 -0.58 -5.10 -3.64
CA ASN A 27 -0.76 -3.92 -2.81
C ASN A 27 0.47 -3.71 -1.93
N ILE A 28 0.99 -2.51 -1.93
CA ILE A 28 2.19 -2.06 -1.21
C ILE A 28 1.77 -0.94 -0.26
N PHE A 29 2.24 -1.02 0.97
CA PHE A 29 2.05 -0.02 2.00
C PHE A 29 3.32 0.81 2.16
N VAL A 30 3.16 2.13 2.15
CA VAL A 30 4.25 3.10 2.30
C VAL A 30 3.98 3.98 3.51
N ALA A 31 4.92 4.04 4.45
CA ALA A 31 4.82 4.83 5.68
C ALA A 31 6.00 5.79 5.85
N LYS A 32 5.84 6.72 6.81
CA LYS A 32 6.79 7.79 7.14
C LYS A 32 7.03 8.76 5.97
N LEU A 33 6.03 8.94 5.13
CA LEU A 33 6.04 9.92 4.05
C LEU A 33 6.16 11.34 4.59
N SER A 34 6.56 12.28 3.72
CA SER A 34 6.44 13.69 4.04
C SER A 34 4.96 14.09 4.07
N SER A 35 4.63 15.12 4.84
CA SER A 35 3.28 15.69 4.82
C SER A 35 2.93 16.33 3.46
N THR A 36 3.96 16.64 2.66
CA THR A 36 3.85 17.20 1.32
C THR A 36 3.77 16.14 0.22
N THR A 37 4.02 14.86 0.53
CA THR A 37 4.03 13.79 -0.47
C THR A 37 2.62 13.59 -1.02
N THR A 38 2.50 13.62 -2.34
CA THR A 38 1.25 13.44 -3.08
C THR A 38 1.13 12.02 -3.66
N SER A 39 -0.06 11.68 -4.13
CA SER A 39 -0.28 10.41 -4.84
C SER A 39 0.53 10.33 -6.14
N GLU A 40 0.73 11.47 -6.81
CA GLU A 40 1.53 11.59 -8.04
C GLU A 40 3.01 11.34 -7.76
N ASP A 41 3.53 11.86 -6.63
CA ASP A 41 4.91 11.60 -6.20
C ASP A 41 5.15 10.11 -5.93
N LEU A 42 4.20 9.44 -5.27
CA LEU A 42 4.26 7.99 -5.05
C LEU A 42 4.19 7.23 -6.37
N GLN A 43 3.31 7.62 -7.28
CA GLN A 43 3.23 6.99 -8.59
C GLN A 43 4.57 7.10 -9.32
N ALA A 44 5.13 8.31 -9.42
CA ALA A 44 6.42 8.54 -10.09
C ALA A 44 7.56 7.73 -9.46
N LEU A 45 7.62 7.66 -8.12
CA LEU A 45 8.64 6.89 -7.41
C LEU A 45 8.56 5.39 -7.70
N PHE A 46 7.36 4.82 -7.71
CA PHE A 46 7.17 3.39 -7.96
C PHE A 46 7.22 3.03 -9.45
N SER A 47 6.91 3.97 -10.34
CA SER A 47 7.02 3.79 -11.80
C SER A 47 8.45 3.55 -12.29
N GLU A 48 9.48 3.91 -11.51
CA GLU A 48 10.87 3.55 -11.82
C GLU A 48 11.14 2.04 -11.67
N HIS A 49 10.33 1.35 -10.86
CA HIS A 49 10.51 -0.06 -10.54
C HIS A 49 9.51 -0.99 -11.24
N GLY A 50 8.46 -0.46 -11.87
CA GLY A 50 7.46 -1.25 -12.57
C GLY A 50 6.18 -0.50 -12.91
N SER A 51 5.17 -1.23 -13.40
CA SER A 51 3.87 -0.67 -13.74
C SER A 51 2.99 -0.45 -12.49
N VAL A 52 2.65 0.82 -12.24
CA VAL A 52 1.76 1.22 -11.13
C VAL A 52 0.32 1.25 -11.63
N SER A 53 -0.53 0.37 -11.07
CA SER A 53 -1.97 0.34 -11.31
C SER A 53 -2.68 1.51 -10.59
N SER A 54 -2.29 1.78 -9.34
CA SER A 54 -2.94 2.83 -8.53
C SER A 54 -2.01 3.32 -7.42
N ALA A 55 -2.08 4.62 -7.08
CA ALA A 55 -1.34 5.20 -5.96
C ALA A 55 -2.26 6.15 -5.17
N LYS A 56 -2.22 6.06 -3.84
CA LYS A 56 -3.09 6.86 -2.97
C LYS A 56 -2.42 7.21 -1.65
N VAL A 57 -2.32 8.51 -1.37
CA VAL A 57 -1.93 9.03 -0.05
C VAL A 57 -3.15 9.15 0.85
N ILE A 58 -3.03 8.71 2.11
CA ILE A 58 -4.10 8.83 3.09
C ILE A 58 -3.95 10.13 3.87
N MET A 59 -4.98 10.96 3.77
CA MET A 59 -5.10 12.23 4.48
C MET A 59 -6.17 12.10 5.58
N ASP A 60 -5.98 12.85 6.66
CA ASP A 60 -6.97 13.01 7.70
C ASP A 60 -8.10 13.92 7.21
N ARG A 61 -9.33 13.41 7.23
CA ARG A 61 -10.50 14.10 6.67
C ARG A 61 -10.96 15.28 7.53
N GLU A 62 -10.64 15.28 8.82
CA GLU A 62 -11.07 16.32 9.76
C GLU A 62 -10.08 17.49 9.77
N THR A 63 -8.79 17.19 9.73
CA THR A 63 -7.73 18.23 9.81
C THR A 63 -7.09 18.58 8.47
N GLY A 64 -7.34 17.80 7.41
CA GLY A 64 -6.68 17.94 6.12
C GLY A 64 -5.19 17.54 6.13
N ASN A 65 -4.66 17.09 7.27
CA ASN A 65 -3.26 16.73 7.40
C ASN A 65 -2.98 15.36 6.80
N SER A 66 -1.86 15.23 6.09
CA SER A 66 -1.37 13.92 5.64
C SER A 66 -1.09 13.03 6.85
N LYS A 67 -1.61 11.79 6.84
CA LYS A 67 -1.24 10.80 7.85
C LYS A 67 0.16 10.23 7.62
N CYS A 68 0.89 10.77 6.64
CA CYS A 68 2.26 10.39 6.30
C CYS A 68 2.36 8.90 5.90
N PHE A 69 1.30 8.35 5.32
CA PHE A 69 1.28 7.01 4.74
C PHE A 69 0.36 6.92 3.51
N GLY A 70 0.61 5.94 2.66
CA GLY A 70 -0.12 5.70 1.44
C GLY A 70 -0.08 4.23 1.02
N PHE A 71 -0.82 3.94 -0.05
CA PHE A 71 -0.89 2.63 -0.67
C PHE A 71 -0.56 2.77 -2.15
N VAL A 72 0.17 1.80 -2.69
CA VAL A 72 0.50 1.69 -4.11
C VAL A 72 0.15 0.27 -4.56
N GLU A 73 -0.54 0.16 -5.68
CA GLU A 73 -0.91 -1.10 -6.32
C GLU A 73 -0.05 -1.27 -7.57
N MET A 74 0.72 -2.36 -7.63
CA MET A 74 1.56 -2.71 -8.77
C MET A 74 0.90 -3.81 -9.60
N GLU A 75 1.06 -3.77 -10.92
CA GLU A 75 0.48 -4.77 -11.83
C GLU A 75 1.19 -6.14 -11.76
N ASP A 76 2.47 -6.16 -11.35
CA ASP A 76 3.29 -7.36 -11.25
C ASP A 76 3.85 -7.56 -9.82
N GLU A 77 3.77 -8.79 -9.32
CA GLU A 77 4.25 -9.15 -7.98
C GLU A 77 5.77 -9.07 -7.85
N THR A 78 6.51 -9.48 -8.88
CA THR A 78 7.96 -9.46 -8.92
C THR A 78 8.48 -8.03 -8.89
N GLU A 79 7.91 -7.16 -9.72
CA GLU A 79 8.20 -5.72 -9.74
C GLU A 79 7.86 -5.07 -8.39
N GLY A 80 6.70 -5.42 -7.82
CA GLY A 80 6.30 -4.94 -6.51
C GLY A 80 7.26 -5.34 -5.39
N PHE A 81 7.75 -6.58 -5.37
CA PHE A 81 8.77 -7.01 -4.40
C PHE A 81 10.11 -6.32 -4.61
N ASN A 82 10.53 -6.12 -5.86
CA ASN A 82 11.76 -5.37 -6.15
C ASN A 82 11.65 -3.93 -5.67
N ALA A 83 10.51 -3.25 -5.93
CA ALA A 83 10.24 -1.91 -5.44
C ALA A 83 10.28 -1.84 -3.90
N ILE A 84 9.67 -2.83 -3.21
CA ILE A 84 9.74 -2.92 -1.75
C ILE A 84 11.20 -3.02 -1.27
N ASN A 85 11.99 -3.91 -1.84
CA ASN A 85 13.37 -4.12 -1.43
C ASN A 85 14.27 -2.92 -1.75
N ALA A 86 14.02 -2.24 -2.87
CA ALA A 86 14.79 -1.09 -3.30
C ALA A 86 14.46 0.18 -2.51
N LEU A 87 13.18 0.40 -2.16
CA LEU A 87 12.70 1.64 -1.55
C LEU A 87 12.52 1.56 -0.03
N ASN A 88 12.48 0.37 0.57
CA ASN A 88 12.35 0.26 2.01
C ASN A 88 13.60 0.83 2.72
N GLU A 89 13.39 1.74 3.68
CA GLU A 89 14.43 2.44 4.45
C GLU A 89 15.32 3.41 3.66
N THR A 90 14.94 3.75 2.43
CA THR A 90 15.59 4.81 1.64
C THR A 90 15.12 6.19 2.08
N GLU A 91 15.90 7.21 1.72
CA GLU A 91 15.55 8.60 1.98
C GLU A 91 14.74 9.17 0.81
N PHE A 92 13.54 9.66 1.11
CA PHE A 92 12.64 10.31 0.17
C PHE A 92 12.10 11.60 0.77
N GLN A 93 12.27 12.72 0.06
CA GLN A 93 11.87 14.06 0.52
C GLN A 93 12.39 14.40 1.95
N GLY A 94 13.64 14.01 2.25
CA GLY A 94 14.27 14.25 3.55
C GLY A 94 13.76 13.37 4.71
N ARG A 95 13.04 12.29 4.40
CA ARG A 95 12.56 11.31 5.39
C ARG A 95 12.89 9.89 4.97
N LYS A 96 13.25 9.05 5.94
CA LYS A 96 13.38 7.61 5.69
C LYS A 96 12.00 6.96 5.59
N ILE A 97 11.66 6.49 4.41
CA ILE A 97 10.37 5.83 4.15
C ILE A 97 10.43 4.35 4.52
N VAL A 98 9.27 3.78 4.82
CA VAL A 98 9.12 2.35 5.11
C VAL A 98 8.17 1.77 4.09
N VAL A 99 8.62 0.78 3.33
CA VAL A 99 7.87 0.16 2.24
C VAL A 99 7.69 -1.32 2.55
N LYS A 100 6.45 -1.82 2.51
CA LYS A 100 6.12 -3.20 2.86
C LYS A 100 4.99 -3.73 1.99
N LYS A 101 4.92 -5.05 1.80
CA LYS A 101 3.72 -5.69 1.22
C LYS A 101 2.51 -5.34 2.10
N ALA A 102 1.48 -4.74 1.51
CA ALA A 102 0.26 -4.43 2.23
C ALA A 102 -0.43 -5.74 2.59
N ARG A 103 -0.89 -5.83 3.84
CA ARG A 103 -1.76 -6.95 4.22
C ARG A 103 -3.13 -6.70 3.59
N PRO A 104 -3.81 -7.74 3.05
CA PRO A 104 -5.19 -7.61 2.65
C PRO A 104 -5.96 -7.04 3.84
N ARG A 105 -6.75 -6.00 3.59
CA ARG A 105 -7.54 -5.36 4.63
C ARG A 105 -8.62 -6.34 5.05
N GLU A 106 -8.36 -7.13 6.08
CA GLU A 106 -9.43 -7.79 6.82
C GLU A 106 -10.32 -6.67 7.39
N GLU A 107 -11.59 -6.71 7.06
CA GLU A 107 -12.61 -5.78 7.53
C GLU A 107 -12.87 -6.06 9.03
N GLY A 108 -11.93 -5.70 9.90
CA GLY A 108 -12.03 -5.90 11.33
C GLY A 108 -10.70 -6.30 11.97
N GLY A 109 -9.92 -5.34 12.44
CA GLY A 109 -8.67 -5.61 13.12
C GLY A 109 -8.12 -4.35 13.79
N ASP A 110 -8.80 -3.95 14.86
CA ASP A 110 -8.33 -2.92 15.80
C ASP A 110 -7.13 -3.49 16.60
N ASP A 111 -5.97 -3.65 15.96
CA ASP A 111 -4.69 -3.93 16.65
C ASP A 111 -4.09 -2.63 17.23
N ARG A 112 -4.95 -1.75 17.74
CA ARG A 112 -4.55 -0.65 18.61
C ARG A 112 -4.25 -1.23 19.98
N GLY A 113 -3.02 -1.71 20.12
CA GLY A 113 -2.27 -1.79 21.35
C GLY A 113 -3.09 -2.17 22.57
N GLN A 114 -3.02 -3.45 22.94
CA GLN A 114 -3.27 -3.86 24.32
C GLN A 114 -2.28 -3.14 25.24
N ARG A 115 -2.69 -1.94 25.65
CA ARG A 115 -2.08 -1.12 26.67
C ARG A 115 -2.35 -1.87 27.97
N PHE A 116 -1.43 -2.76 28.32
CA PHE A 116 -1.38 -3.39 29.64
C PHE A 116 -1.70 -2.31 30.68
N PRO A 117 -2.78 -2.44 31.46
CA PRO A 117 -3.06 -1.52 32.55
C PRO A 117 -1.86 -1.54 33.48
N ARG A 118 -1.17 -0.41 33.58
CA ARG A 118 -0.13 -0.21 34.59
C ARG A 118 -0.85 -0.24 35.93
N GLU A 119 -0.82 -1.41 36.58
CA GLU A 119 -1.29 -1.65 37.94
C GLU A 119 -0.88 -0.46 38.80
N ARG A 120 -1.86 0.38 39.16
CA ARG A 120 -1.62 1.49 40.08
C ARG A 120 -1.37 0.86 41.43
N ARG A 121 -0.09 0.86 41.84
CA ARG A 121 0.33 0.62 43.23
C ARG A 121 -0.57 1.41 44.19
N PHE A 122 -1.50 0.73 44.85
CA PHE A 122 -2.07 1.21 46.09
C PHE A 122 -1.14 0.79 47.23
N ASN A 123 -0.38 1.77 47.72
CA ASN A 123 0.38 1.62 48.96
C ASN A 123 -0.59 1.87 50.13
N SER A 124 -1.16 0.80 50.69
CA SER A 124 -1.97 0.88 51.91
C SER A 124 -1.07 0.77 53.14
N ASN A 125 -0.43 1.87 53.50
CA ASN A 125 0.06 2.09 54.87
C ASN A 125 -0.58 3.37 55.39
N ARG A 126 -1.77 3.21 55.98
CA ARG A 126 -2.31 4.11 57.00
C ARG A 126 -3.26 3.35 57.90
#